data_AF-I4BYJ6-F1
#
_entry.id   AF-I4BYJ6-F1
#
_cell.length_a   1.000
_cell.length_b   1.000
_cell.length_c   1.000
_cell.angle_alpha   90.00
_cell.angle_beta   90.00
_cell.angle_gamma   90.00
#
_symmetry.space_group_name_H-M   'P 1'
#
loop_
_entity.id
_entity.type
_entity.pdbx_description
1 polymer ?
#
loop_
_entity_poly.entity_id
_entity_poly.type
_entity_poly.pdbx_seq_one_letter_code
_entity_poly.pdbx_strand_id
1 'polypeptide(L)'
;MKMRDLLEKLYDAYNDIQKAEEDPVRFLHDFEDLNAREVVGIIASSLAFGRVSQIIASVGSVVSLLGDDPVGFVMSSSVEYLIANLDGFKHRWVSGKEVAGLLYACKKLLTKYGSFQALYETCKHTAKDPLISFALSIRNESFCDISALIPDASKNSPCKRLRLFLKWMVRKDNVDPGGWMVESPSNLLVPLDVHMWRVGKNLGWIKRQVPDLKAAVELTQAFKAIRPDDPLRYDFALSHVGMEGIEFEEILSALKGCL
;
A
#
# COMPACT_ATOMS: atom_id res chain seq x y z
N MET A 1 -27.12 -6.67 16.44
CA MET A 1 -26.05 -7.24 15.58
C MET A 1 -24.72 -6.88 16.21
N LYS A 2 -23.75 -7.79 16.33
CA LYS A 2 -22.45 -7.42 16.93
C LYS A 2 -21.62 -6.65 15.91
N MET A 3 -20.71 -5.80 16.38
CA MET A 3 -19.76 -5.03 15.54
C MET A 3 -19.07 -5.92 14.50
N ARG A 4 -18.57 -7.08 14.95
CA ARG A 4 -17.92 -8.06 14.07
C ARG A 4 -18.83 -8.53 12.94
N ASP A 5 -20.09 -8.83 13.23
CA ASP A 5 -21.02 -9.35 12.21
C ASP A 5 -21.29 -8.31 11.11
N LEU A 6 -21.35 -7.03 11.46
CA LEU A 6 -21.50 -5.94 10.49
C LEU A 6 -20.25 -5.79 9.62
N LEU A 7 -19.07 -5.83 10.23
CA LEU A 7 -17.79 -5.73 9.53
C LEU A 7 -17.53 -6.93 8.61
N GLU A 8 -17.88 -8.15 9.03
CA GLU A 8 -17.76 -9.35 8.17
C GLU A 8 -18.74 -9.28 6.99
N LYS A 9 -19.98 -8.79 7.20
CA LYS A 9 -20.90 -8.53 6.07
C LYS A 9 -20.35 -7.53 5.06
N LEU A 10 -19.72 -6.45 5.55
CA LEU A 10 -19.08 -5.47 4.68
C LEU A 10 -17.86 -6.08 3.97
N TYR A 11 -17.07 -6.89 4.66
CA TYR A 11 -15.98 -7.61 4.04
C TYR A 11 -16.47 -8.52 2.91
N ASP A 12 -17.49 -9.35 3.15
CA ASP A 12 -18.01 -10.28 2.15
C ASP A 12 -18.55 -9.55 0.91
N ALA A 13 -19.10 -8.34 1.08
CA ALA A 13 -19.61 -7.52 -0.03
C ALA A 13 -18.50 -6.86 -0.89
N TYR A 14 -17.32 -6.61 -0.33
CA TYR A 14 -16.23 -5.89 -1.00
C TYR A 14 -14.99 -6.75 -1.28
N ASN A 15 -14.88 -7.94 -0.68
CA ASN A 15 -13.82 -8.91 -0.94
C ASN A 15 -14.12 -9.67 -2.24
N ASP A 16 -14.11 -8.92 -3.34
CA ASP A 16 -14.41 -9.37 -4.70
C ASP A 16 -13.31 -8.88 -5.65
N ILE A 17 -12.88 -9.74 -6.57
CA ILE A 17 -11.87 -9.40 -7.58
C ILE A 17 -12.33 -8.24 -8.47
N GLN A 18 -13.62 -8.11 -8.74
CA GLN A 18 -14.18 -6.98 -9.50
C GLN A 18 -14.01 -5.66 -8.75
N LYS A 19 -14.03 -5.68 -7.41
CA LYS A 19 -13.69 -4.51 -6.62
C LYS A 19 -12.19 -4.22 -6.62
N ALA A 20 -11.36 -5.25 -6.66
CA ALA A 20 -9.92 -5.08 -6.84
C ALA A 20 -9.59 -4.39 -8.18
N GLU A 21 -10.34 -4.67 -9.26
CA GLU A 21 -10.20 -4.02 -10.58
C GLU A 21 -10.50 -2.50 -10.57
N GLU A 22 -11.22 -2.01 -9.56
CA GLU A 22 -11.50 -0.58 -9.35
C GLU A 22 -10.39 0.14 -8.56
N ASP A 23 -9.38 -0.58 -8.06
CA ASP A 23 -8.28 -0.09 -7.21
C ASP A 23 -6.90 -0.32 -7.87
N PRO A 24 -5.85 0.48 -7.58
CA PRO A 24 -4.49 0.22 -8.05
C PRO A 24 -3.94 -1.18 -7.73
N VAL A 25 -4.50 -1.92 -6.75
CA VAL A 25 -4.11 -3.31 -6.49
C VAL A 25 -4.31 -4.21 -7.73
N ARG A 26 -5.21 -3.86 -8.65
CA ARG A 26 -5.45 -4.61 -9.90
C ARG A 26 -4.19 -4.97 -10.67
N PHE A 27 -3.24 -4.05 -10.77
CA PHE A 27 -2.02 -4.25 -11.55
C PHE A 27 -1.11 -5.33 -10.97
N LEU A 28 -1.29 -5.71 -9.69
CA LEU A 28 -0.52 -6.76 -9.05
C LEU A 28 -1.05 -8.15 -9.42
N HIS A 29 -2.34 -8.26 -9.75
CA HIS A 29 -2.98 -9.51 -10.14
C HIS A 29 -2.54 -9.99 -11.53
N ASP A 30 -2.03 -9.09 -12.36
CA ASP A 30 -1.49 -9.40 -13.69
C ASP A 30 -0.20 -10.24 -13.66
N PHE A 31 0.44 -10.38 -12.49
CA PHE A 31 1.75 -11.04 -12.35
C PHE A 31 1.72 -12.20 -11.36
N GLU A 32 1.93 -13.42 -11.86
CA GLU A 32 2.13 -14.62 -11.04
C GLU A 32 3.52 -14.65 -10.38
N ASP A 33 4.54 -14.16 -11.10
CA ASP A 33 5.90 -14.02 -10.57
C ASP A 33 5.93 -13.01 -9.42
N LEU A 34 6.45 -13.45 -8.26
CA LEU A 34 6.42 -12.64 -7.05
C LEU A 34 7.32 -11.40 -7.17
N ASN A 35 8.48 -11.50 -7.84
CA ASN A 35 9.38 -10.36 -7.99
C ASN A 35 8.77 -9.29 -8.92
N ALA A 36 8.10 -9.69 -10.00
CA ALA A 36 7.34 -8.78 -10.85
C ALA A 36 6.21 -8.10 -10.07
N ARG A 37 5.46 -8.87 -9.28
CA ARG A 37 4.40 -8.34 -8.40
C ARG A 37 4.96 -7.36 -7.36
N GLU A 38 6.12 -7.61 -6.78
CA GLU A 38 6.78 -6.70 -5.84
C GLU A 38 7.15 -5.36 -6.49
N VAL A 39 7.74 -5.39 -7.70
CA VAL A 39 8.10 -4.18 -8.47
C VAL A 39 6.85 -3.38 -8.79
N VAL A 40 5.81 -4.02 -9.32
CA VAL A 40 4.55 -3.34 -9.65
C VAL A 40 3.84 -2.84 -8.39
N GLY A 41 3.86 -3.62 -7.31
CA GLY A 41 3.29 -3.28 -6.02
C GLY A 41 3.92 -2.04 -5.39
N ILE A 42 5.26 -1.90 -5.42
CA ILE A 42 5.90 -0.71 -4.85
C ILE A 42 5.58 0.54 -5.67
N ILE A 43 5.46 0.42 -7.00
CA ILE A 43 5.10 1.54 -7.89
C ILE A 43 3.66 1.96 -7.63
N ALA A 44 2.73 0.99 -7.68
CA ALA A 44 1.30 1.21 -7.48
C ALA A 44 1.02 1.89 -6.14
N SER A 45 1.61 1.37 -5.06
CA SER A 45 1.42 1.92 -3.71
C SER A 45 2.07 3.30 -3.55
N SER A 46 3.24 3.54 -4.14
CA SER A 46 3.94 4.83 -4.08
C SER A 46 3.15 5.95 -4.77
N LEU A 47 2.39 5.61 -5.83
CA LEU A 47 1.51 6.51 -6.56
C LEU A 47 0.07 6.56 -6.01
N ALA A 48 -0.26 5.80 -4.96
CA ALA A 48 -1.63 5.68 -4.42
C ALA A 48 -2.10 6.89 -3.59
N PHE A 49 -2.11 8.09 -4.20
CA PHE A 49 -2.60 9.34 -3.63
C PHE A 49 -3.27 10.24 -4.68
N GLY A 50 -4.44 10.81 -4.33
CA GLY A 50 -5.24 11.59 -5.26
C GLY A 50 -6.53 10.85 -5.66
N ARG A 51 -7.10 11.18 -6.82
CA ARG A 51 -8.33 10.55 -7.30
C ARG A 51 -7.99 9.16 -7.87
N VAL A 52 -8.79 8.14 -7.55
CA VAL A 52 -8.56 6.75 -7.97
C VAL A 52 -8.34 6.63 -9.48
N SER A 53 -9.15 7.29 -10.31
CA SER A 53 -8.97 7.29 -11.77
C SER A 53 -7.62 7.84 -12.24
N GLN A 54 -7.08 8.86 -11.57
CA GLN A 54 -5.74 9.39 -11.87
C GLN A 54 -4.64 8.46 -11.39
N ILE A 55 -4.85 7.77 -10.26
CA ILE A 55 -3.91 6.77 -9.75
C ILE A 55 -3.83 5.62 -10.75
N ILE A 56 -4.97 5.05 -11.16
CA ILE A 56 -5.02 3.95 -12.13
C ILE A 56 -4.36 4.35 -13.45
N ALA A 57 -4.65 5.54 -13.98
CA ALA A 57 -4.03 6.02 -15.22
C ALA A 57 -2.51 6.16 -15.10
N SER A 58 -2.01 6.69 -13.99
CA SER A 58 -0.57 6.87 -13.77
C SER A 58 0.16 5.56 -13.48
N VAL A 59 -0.43 4.65 -12.72
CA VAL A 59 0.18 3.33 -12.48
C VAL A 59 0.16 2.53 -13.77
N GLY A 60 -0.95 2.53 -14.50
CA GLY A 60 -1.09 1.83 -15.78
C GLY A 60 -0.10 2.28 -16.84
N SER A 61 0.22 3.58 -16.94
CA SER A 61 1.23 4.04 -17.89
C SER A 61 2.64 3.57 -17.53
N VAL A 62 2.98 3.49 -16.24
CA VAL A 62 4.26 2.93 -15.79
C VAL A 62 4.30 1.42 -16.01
N VAL A 63 3.24 0.69 -15.64
CA VAL A 63 3.16 -0.77 -15.85
C VAL A 63 3.23 -1.12 -17.34
N SER A 64 2.58 -0.33 -18.20
CA SER A 64 2.67 -0.51 -19.67
C SER A 64 4.10 -0.32 -20.19
N LEU A 65 4.88 0.57 -19.59
CA LEU A 65 6.30 0.74 -19.92
C LEU A 65 7.14 -0.48 -19.48
N LEU A 66 6.80 -1.09 -18.33
CA LEU A 66 7.47 -2.29 -17.84
C LEU A 66 7.18 -3.51 -18.74
N GLY A 67 5.97 -3.58 -19.31
CA GLY A 67 5.52 -4.69 -20.15
C GLY A 67 5.31 -5.99 -19.36
N ASP A 68 5.34 -7.12 -20.07
CA ASP A 68 5.06 -8.44 -19.51
C ASP A 68 6.18 -8.99 -18.61
N ASP A 69 7.39 -8.41 -18.68
CA ASP A 69 8.53 -8.77 -17.84
C ASP A 69 9.08 -7.54 -17.06
N PRO A 70 8.38 -7.13 -15.97
CA PRO A 70 8.81 -5.98 -15.16
C PRO A 70 10.22 -6.14 -14.57
N VAL A 71 10.60 -7.35 -14.18
CA VAL A 71 11.91 -7.62 -13.57
C VAL A 71 13.00 -7.48 -14.63
N GLY A 72 12.85 -8.13 -15.79
CA GLY A 72 13.79 -8.02 -16.89
C GLY A 72 13.92 -6.59 -17.41
N PHE A 73 12.80 -5.86 -17.53
CA PHE A 73 12.82 -4.44 -17.89
C PHE A 73 13.66 -3.62 -16.91
N VAL A 74 13.40 -3.75 -15.60
CA VAL A 74 14.14 -3.03 -14.56
C VAL A 74 15.63 -3.39 -14.58
N MET A 75 15.96 -4.67 -14.72
CA MET A 75 17.35 -5.16 -14.70
C MET A 75 18.15 -4.71 -15.93
N SER A 76 17.53 -4.66 -17.11
CA SER A 76 18.19 -4.28 -18.37
C SER A 76 18.25 -2.76 -18.60
N SER A 77 17.34 -1.98 -18.01
CA SER A 77 17.25 -0.54 -18.25
C SER A 77 18.43 0.25 -17.66
N SER A 78 18.90 1.24 -18.40
CA SER A 78 19.85 2.27 -17.92
C SER A 78 19.09 3.47 -17.32
N VAL A 79 19.78 4.30 -16.54
CA VAL A 79 19.18 5.51 -15.95
C VAL A 79 18.71 6.47 -17.05
N GLU A 80 19.50 6.64 -18.12
CA GLU A 80 19.20 7.51 -19.26
C GLU A 80 17.96 7.01 -20.01
N TYR A 81 17.86 5.70 -20.22
CA TYR A 81 16.70 5.08 -20.86
C TYR A 81 15.42 5.30 -20.04
N LEU A 82 15.49 5.09 -18.72
CA LEU A 82 14.35 5.32 -17.83
C LEU A 82 13.90 6.79 -17.84
N ILE A 83 14.85 7.73 -17.76
CA ILE A 83 14.55 9.17 -17.79
C ILE A 83 13.90 9.55 -19.12
N ALA A 84 14.42 9.06 -20.24
CA ALA A 84 13.88 9.38 -21.56
C ALA A 84 12.46 8.84 -21.77
N ASN A 85 12.18 7.60 -21.36
CA ASN A 85 10.86 6.98 -21.53
C ASN A 85 9.81 7.46 -20.54
N LEU A 86 10.24 8.05 -19.42
CA LEU A 86 9.35 8.69 -18.46
C LEU A 86 9.32 10.22 -18.64
N ASP A 87 9.88 10.75 -19.72
CA ASP A 87 9.76 12.17 -20.03
C ASP A 87 8.30 12.56 -20.23
N GLY A 88 7.92 13.72 -19.70
CA GLY A 88 6.53 14.17 -19.68
C GLY A 88 5.60 13.45 -18.69
N PHE A 89 6.02 12.34 -18.05
CA PHE A 89 5.20 11.69 -17.02
C PHE A 89 4.96 12.64 -15.84
N LYS A 90 3.69 12.75 -15.43
CA LYS A 90 3.26 13.51 -14.26
C LYS A 90 2.15 12.80 -13.52
N HIS A 91 2.30 12.70 -12.20
CA HIS A 91 1.24 12.33 -11.28
C HIS A 91 1.20 13.35 -10.13
N ARG A 92 0.24 14.27 -10.18
CA ARG A 92 0.20 15.43 -9.27
C ARG A 92 1.51 16.23 -9.34
N TRP A 93 2.30 16.24 -8.27
CA TRP A 93 3.60 16.89 -8.20
C TRP A 93 4.78 15.93 -8.49
N VAL A 94 4.53 14.63 -8.61
CA VAL A 94 5.56 13.63 -8.94
C VAL A 94 5.84 13.64 -10.44
N SER A 95 7.12 13.63 -10.78
CA SER A 95 7.65 13.60 -12.14
C SER A 95 8.15 12.23 -12.56
N GLY A 96 8.30 12.02 -13.87
CA GLY A 96 8.91 10.82 -14.42
C GLY A 96 10.33 10.57 -13.92
N LYS A 97 11.10 11.62 -13.60
CA LYS A 97 12.44 11.49 -13.01
C LYS A 97 12.41 10.75 -11.66
N GLU A 98 11.43 11.04 -10.82
CA GLU A 98 11.28 10.37 -9.52
C GLU A 98 10.87 8.90 -9.69
N VAL A 99 9.99 8.61 -10.66
CA VAL A 99 9.63 7.22 -11.01
C VAL A 99 10.84 6.46 -11.56
N ALA A 100 11.64 7.08 -12.42
CA ALA A 100 12.91 6.51 -12.91
C ALA A 100 13.88 6.24 -11.75
N GLY A 101 13.97 7.16 -10.78
CA GLY A 101 14.74 6.98 -9.54
C GLY A 101 14.30 5.76 -8.73
N LEU A 102 12.98 5.58 -8.57
CA LEU A 102 12.41 4.41 -7.91
C LEU A 102 12.72 3.11 -8.67
N LEU A 103 12.55 3.09 -9.99
CA LEU A 103 12.86 1.90 -10.82
C LEU A 103 14.35 1.54 -10.75
N TYR A 104 15.24 2.53 -10.76
CA TYR A 104 16.66 2.30 -10.56
C TYR A 104 16.98 1.75 -9.16
N ALA A 105 16.32 2.25 -8.11
CA ALA A 105 16.43 1.68 -6.77
C ALA A 105 15.97 0.22 -6.74
N CYS A 106 14.89 -0.13 -7.44
CA CYS A 106 14.43 -1.51 -7.60
C CYS A 106 15.54 -2.39 -8.20
N LYS A 107 16.16 -1.97 -9.31
CA LYS A 107 17.29 -2.69 -9.95
C LYS A 107 18.41 -2.99 -8.95
N LYS A 108 18.85 -1.97 -8.21
CA LYS A 108 19.93 -2.08 -7.23
C LYS A 108 19.61 -3.05 -6.10
N LEU A 109 18.40 -2.95 -5.57
CA LEU A 109 17.94 -3.79 -4.47
C LEU A 109 17.69 -5.24 -4.91
N LEU A 110 17.09 -5.46 -6.08
CA LEU A 110 16.91 -6.80 -6.66
C LEU A 110 18.27 -7.46 -6.94
N THR A 111 19.24 -6.71 -7.48
CA THR A 111 20.61 -7.21 -7.67
C THR A 111 21.26 -7.67 -6.35
N LYS A 112 20.98 -6.94 -5.25
CA LYS A 112 21.62 -7.17 -3.95
C LYS A 112 20.94 -8.27 -3.12
N TYR A 113 19.61 -8.31 -3.12
CA TYR A 113 18.82 -9.16 -2.22
C TYR A 113 18.03 -10.25 -2.96
N GLY A 114 17.90 -10.18 -4.28
CA GLY A 114 17.10 -11.10 -5.10
C GLY A 114 15.61 -10.79 -5.12
N SER A 115 15.05 -10.23 -4.04
CA SER A 115 13.65 -9.79 -3.93
C SER A 115 13.46 -8.71 -2.87
N PHE A 116 12.32 -8.02 -2.89
CA PHE A 116 11.92 -7.12 -1.81
C PHE A 116 11.50 -7.88 -0.56
N GLN A 117 10.94 -9.09 -0.67
CA GLN A 117 10.71 -9.95 0.48
C GLN A 117 12.02 -10.21 1.24
N ALA A 118 13.09 -10.58 0.53
CA ALA A 118 14.39 -10.87 1.14
C ALA A 118 15.04 -9.61 1.77
N LEU A 119 14.87 -8.44 1.13
CA LEU A 119 15.24 -7.17 1.74
C LEU A 119 14.47 -6.93 3.04
N TYR A 120 13.15 -7.10 3.02
CA TYR A 120 12.30 -6.88 4.20
C TYR A 120 12.64 -7.87 5.33
N GLU A 121 12.93 -9.13 5.00
CA GLU A 121 13.42 -10.14 5.95
C GLU A 121 14.72 -9.70 6.62
N THR A 122 15.67 -9.19 5.84
CA THR A 122 16.93 -8.64 6.36
C THR A 122 16.65 -7.46 7.30
N CYS A 123 15.74 -6.55 6.94
CA CYS A 123 15.32 -5.43 7.79
C CYS A 123 14.69 -5.90 9.10
N LYS A 124 13.89 -6.98 9.10
CA LYS A 124 13.29 -7.55 10.32
C LYS A 124 14.33 -8.07 11.31
N HIS A 125 15.41 -8.66 10.82
CA HIS A 125 16.47 -9.19 11.69
C HIS A 125 17.43 -8.11 12.22
N THR A 126 17.53 -6.98 11.54
CA THR A 126 18.59 -5.97 11.81
C THR A 126 18.08 -4.66 12.38
N ALA A 127 16.78 -4.34 12.24
CA ALA A 127 16.22 -3.07 12.65
C ALA A 127 15.10 -3.23 13.70
N LYS A 128 14.94 -2.22 14.55
CA LYS A 128 13.82 -2.15 15.50
C LYS A 128 12.48 -1.98 14.81
N ASP A 129 12.44 -1.23 13.71
CA ASP A 129 11.28 -1.10 12.83
C ASP A 129 11.71 -1.46 11.40
N PRO A 130 11.27 -2.61 10.87
CA PRO A 130 11.66 -3.07 9.54
C PRO A 130 11.17 -2.14 8.43
N LEU A 131 10.03 -1.47 8.61
CA LEU A 131 9.47 -0.56 7.60
C LEU A 131 10.36 0.68 7.41
N ILE A 132 10.97 1.18 8.49
CA ILE A 132 11.91 2.30 8.44
C ILE A 132 13.14 1.91 7.64
N SER A 133 13.76 0.78 7.98
CA SER A 133 14.97 0.30 7.29
C SER A 133 14.69 -0.04 5.81
N PHE A 134 13.53 -0.63 5.52
CA PHE A 134 13.08 -0.93 4.16
C PHE A 134 12.93 0.35 3.32
N ALA A 135 12.23 1.35 3.84
CA ALA A 135 12.03 2.64 3.16
C ALA A 135 13.36 3.36 2.90
N LEU A 136 14.26 3.38 3.89
CA LEU A 136 15.59 3.99 3.75
C LEU A 136 16.44 3.25 2.71
N SER A 137 16.37 1.92 2.67
CA SER A 137 17.10 1.13 1.67
C SER A 137 16.67 1.49 0.24
N ILE A 138 15.37 1.64 -0.02
CA ILE A 138 14.86 2.08 -1.33
C ILE A 138 15.33 3.50 -1.65
N ARG A 139 15.22 4.43 -0.69
CA ARG A 139 15.60 5.82 -0.89
C ARG A 139 17.09 5.98 -1.21
N ASN A 140 17.95 5.23 -0.53
CA ASN A 140 19.40 5.34 -0.66
C ASN A 140 19.94 4.81 -2.00
N GLU A 141 19.22 3.90 -2.65
CA GLU A 141 19.63 3.34 -3.94
C GLU A 141 19.11 4.15 -5.15
N SER A 142 18.22 5.12 -4.93
CA SER A 142 17.75 6.02 -5.98
C SER A 142 18.84 7.04 -6.38
N PHE A 143 18.92 7.37 -7.67
CA PHE A 143 19.83 8.40 -8.18
C PHE A 143 19.33 9.84 -7.94
N CYS A 144 18.09 10.02 -7.50
CA CYS A 144 17.52 11.32 -7.14
C CYS A 144 16.66 11.23 -5.87
N ASP A 145 16.25 12.37 -5.33
CA ASP A 145 15.28 12.38 -4.24
C ASP A 145 13.93 11.83 -4.71
N ILE A 146 13.45 10.80 -4.02
CA ILE A 146 12.16 10.15 -4.27
C ILE A 146 11.24 10.27 -3.04
N SER A 147 11.46 11.27 -2.19
CA SER A 147 10.64 11.49 -0.98
C SER A 147 9.15 11.65 -1.25
N ALA A 148 8.79 12.14 -2.44
CA ALA A 148 7.41 12.23 -2.85
C ALA A 148 6.77 10.86 -3.08
N LEU A 149 7.54 9.83 -3.45
CA LEU A 149 7.08 8.45 -3.69
C LEU A 149 7.23 7.59 -2.42
N ILE A 150 8.45 7.53 -1.87
CA ILE A 150 8.81 6.74 -0.71
C ILE A 150 9.03 7.69 0.48
N PRO A 151 8.03 7.87 1.36
CA PRO A 151 8.18 8.77 2.50
C PRO A 151 9.27 8.26 3.46
N ASP A 152 9.91 9.20 4.14
CA ASP A 152 10.79 8.86 5.25
C ASP A 152 9.98 8.35 6.43
N ALA A 153 10.03 7.03 6.64
CA ALA A 153 9.28 6.34 7.69
C ALA A 153 9.82 6.58 9.11
N SER A 154 10.99 7.21 9.26
CA SER A 154 11.48 7.64 10.58
C SER A 154 10.74 8.86 11.13
N LYS A 155 10.04 9.60 10.25
CA LYS A 155 9.20 10.73 10.64
C LYS A 155 7.83 10.21 11.11
N ASN A 156 7.12 11.00 11.93
CA ASN A 156 5.79 10.66 12.48
C ASN A 156 4.66 10.46 11.43
N SER A 157 4.98 10.35 10.14
CA SER A 157 4.04 10.05 9.07
C SER A 157 3.39 8.68 9.29
N PRO A 158 2.08 8.52 9.00
CA PRO A 158 1.43 7.21 9.04
C PRO A 158 1.95 6.28 7.95
N CYS A 159 2.77 6.75 7.00
CA CYS A 159 3.35 6.00 5.87
C CYS A 159 2.35 5.08 5.16
N LYS A 160 1.12 5.58 4.97
CA LYS A 160 -0.01 4.86 4.36
C LYS A 160 0.40 4.05 3.14
N ARG A 161 1.19 4.64 2.23
CA ARG A 161 1.61 4.02 0.97
C ARG A 161 2.49 2.78 1.17
N LEU A 162 3.51 2.85 2.02
CA LEU A 162 4.34 1.69 2.33
C LEU A 162 3.58 0.63 3.13
N ARG A 163 2.65 1.03 4.00
CA ARG A 163 1.77 0.09 4.70
C ARG A 163 0.79 -0.60 3.74
N LEU A 164 0.31 0.11 2.72
CA LEU A 164 -0.53 -0.45 1.66
C LEU A 164 0.25 -1.48 0.83
N PHE A 165 1.50 -1.19 0.47
CA PHE A 165 2.39 -2.17 -0.16
C PHE A 165 2.53 -3.45 0.68
N LEU A 166 2.89 -3.31 1.96
CA LEU A 166 3.00 -4.47 2.85
C LEU A 166 1.68 -5.23 2.96
N LYS A 167 0.55 -4.52 3.02
CA LYS A 167 -0.78 -5.14 3.04
C LYS A 167 -0.97 -6.06 1.84
N TRP A 168 -0.76 -5.55 0.63
CA TRP A 168 -0.93 -6.29 -0.62
C TRP A 168 0.01 -7.48 -0.74
N MET A 169 1.24 -7.38 -0.23
CA MET A 169 2.22 -8.46 -0.30
C MET A 169 1.99 -9.55 0.75
N VAL A 170 1.50 -9.20 1.95
CA VAL A 170 1.41 -10.11 3.10
C VAL A 170 0.03 -10.76 3.24
N ARG A 171 -1.04 -10.00 3.00
CA ARG A 171 -2.40 -10.56 3.05
C ARG A 171 -2.74 -11.26 1.74
N LYS A 172 -3.58 -12.29 1.84
CA LYS A 172 -4.08 -13.02 0.69
C LYS A 172 -5.59 -13.24 0.81
N ASP A 173 -6.35 -12.60 -0.07
CA ASP A 173 -7.78 -12.80 -0.27
C ASP A 173 -8.16 -12.48 -1.72
N ASN A 174 -9.42 -12.12 -2.00
CA ASN A 174 -9.84 -11.80 -3.38
C ASN A 174 -9.36 -10.40 -3.81
N VAL A 175 -8.90 -9.57 -2.88
CA VAL A 175 -8.41 -8.21 -3.15
C VAL A 175 -6.89 -8.16 -3.05
N ASP A 176 -6.33 -8.62 -1.94
CA ASP A 176 -4.90 -8.62 -1.68
C ASP A 176 -4.27 -9.89 -2.28
N PRO A 177 -3.31 -9.80 -3.23
CA PRO A 177 -2.78 -10.96 -3.93
C PRO A 177 -1.82 -11.81 -3.07
N GLY A 178 -1.17 -11.20 -2.09
CA GLY A 178 -0.22 -11.86 -1.20
C GLY A 178 1.05 -12.35 -1.89
N GLY A 179 1.72 -13.30 -1.24
CA GLY A 179 2.94 -13.95 -1.72
C GLY A 179 4.09 -13.89 -0.71
N TRP A 180 4.08 -12.88 0.18
CA TRP A 180 5.07 -12.77 1.24
C TRP A 180 4.77 -13.72 2.41
N MET A 181 5.80 -14.49 2.78
CA MET A 181 5.78 -15.37 3.96
C MET A 181 6.59 -14.81 5.14
N VAL A 182 7.27 -13.68 4.93
CA VAL A 182 8.19 -13.06 5.89
C VAL A 182 7.46 -12.32 7.02
N GLU A 183 6.17 -12.05 6.86
CA GLU A 183 5.35 -11.33 7.84
C GLU A 183 3.96 -11.95 7.94
N SER A 184 3.27 -11.74 9.06
CA SER A 184 1.90 -12.20 9.27
C SER A 184 0.90 -11.04 9.19
N PRO A 185 -0.34 -11.27 8.69
CA PRO A 185 -1.38 -10.25 8.70
C PRO A 185 -1.63 -9.63 10.08
N SER A 186 -1.51 -10.44 11.15
CA SER A 186 -1.70 -10.02 12.55
C SER A 186 -0.73 -8.93 13.05
N ASN A 187 0.38 -8.71 12.33
CA ASN A 187 1.42 -7.72 12.63
C ASN A 187 1.33 -6.46 11.77
N LEU A 188 0.45 -6.44 10.77
CA LEU A 188 0.29 -5.29 9.90
C LEU A 188 -0.37 -4.12 10.63
N LEU A 189 -0.02 -2.91 10.20
CA LEU A 189 -0.61 -1.65 10.66
C LEU A 189 -1.47 -1.06 9.55
N VAL A 190 -2.65 -0.55 9.92
CA VAL A 190 -3.61 0.01 8.97
C VAL A 190 -2.94 1.09 8.09
N PRO A 191 -3.09 1.01 6.76
CA PRO A 191 -2.76 2.10 5.84
C PRO A 191 -3.70 3.30 6.07
N LEU A 192 -3.40 4.13 7.07
CA LEU A 192 -4.30 5.20 7.52
C LEU A 192 -4.49 6.28 6.45
N ASP A 193 -5.60 6.19 5.71
CA ASP A 193 -6.07 7.20 4.77
C ASP A 193 -7.15 8.10 5.41
N VAL A 194 -7.73 9.00 4.61
CA VAL A 194 -8.76 9.94 5.06
C VAL A 194 -10.07 9.25 5.47
N HIS A 195 -10.41 8.12 4.85
CA HIS A 195 -11.64 7.37 5.13
C HIS A 195 -11.47 6.56 6.42
N MET A 196 -10.36 5.83 6.56
CA MET A 196 -10.02 5.10 7.77
C MET A 196 -9.82 6.02 8.97
N TRP A 197 -9.23 7.21 8.76
CA TRP A 197 -9.19 8.26 9.77
C TRP A 197 -10.60 8.67 10.19
N ARG A 198 -11.49 8.96 9.23
CA ARG A 198 -12.88 9.36 9.50
C ARG A 198 -13.65 8.27 10.26
N VAL A 199 -13.51 7.00 9.88
CA VAL A 199 -14.09 5.85 10.58
C VAL A 199 -13.57 5.80 12.02
N GLY A 200 -12.24 5.78 12.20
CA GLY A 200 -11.63 5.68 13.51
C GLY A 200 -11.98 6.85 14.44
N LYS A 201 -12.07 8.08 13.92
CA LYS A 201 -12.53 9.25 14.69
C LYS A 201 -13.99 9.15 15.09
N ASN A 202 -14.86 8.75 14.17
CA ASN A 202 -16.30 8.63 14.42
C ASN A 202 -16.63 7.54 15.43
N LEU A 203 -15.96 6.39 15.35
CA LEU A 203 -16.13 5.29 16.31
C LEU A 203 -15.41 5.54 17.64
N GLY A 204 -14.71 6.68 17.77
CA GLY A 204 -13.92 6.99 18.95
C GLY A 204 -12.72 6.05 19.16
N TRP A 205 -12.36 5.24 18.16
CA TRP A 205 -11.19 4.36 18.18
C TRP A 205 -9.88 5.12 18.05
N ILE A 206 -9.89 6.27 17.36
CA ILE A 206 -8.75 7.18 17.28
C ILE A 206 -8.98 8.39 18.21
N LYS A 207 -8.12 8.52 19.23
CA LYS A 207 -8.09 9.64 20.17
C LYS A 207 -7.14 10.74 19.70
N ARG A 208 -6.12 10.42 18.90
CA ARG A 208 -5.22 11.41 18.29
C ARG A 208 -6.00 12.50 17.54
N GLN A 209 -5.40 13.70 17.49
CA GLN A 209 -5.94 14.86 16.77
C GLN A 209 -5.31 15.01 15.37
N VAL A 210 -4.19 14.33 15.13
CA VAL A 210 -3.48 14.34 13.85
C VAL A 210 -3.37 12.92 13.30
N PRO A 211 -3.44 12.73 11.96
CA PRO A 211 -3.33 11.42 11.33
C PRO A 211 -1.87 10.98 11.24
N ASP A 212 -1.27 10.67 12.39
CA ASP A 212 0.12 10.24 12.53
C ASP A 212 0.25 8.71 12.71
N LEU A 213 1.48 8.22 12.83
CA LEU A 213 1.76 6.81 13.12
C LEU A 213 0.99 6.29 14.35
N LYS A 214 0.88 7.10 15.42
CA LYS A 214 0.17 6.68 16.65
C LYS A 214 -1.32 6.50 16.39
N ALA A 215 -1.92 7.34 15.56
CA ALA A 215 -3.31 7.17 15.15
C ALA A 215 -3.54 5.86 14.38
N ALA A 216 -2.60 5.50 13.48
CA ALA A 216 -2.66 4.23 12.77
C ALA A 216 -2.56 3.04 13.74
N VAL A 217 -1.71 3.14 14.76
CA VAL A 217 -1.61 2.14 15.84
C VAL A 217 -2.90 2.05 16.63
N GLU A 218 -3.49 3.16 17.08
CA GLU A 218 -4.78 3.17 17.81
C GLU A 218 -5.89 2.46 17.02
N LEU A 219 -6.03 2.80 15.75
CA LEU A 219 -7.02 2.17 14.88
C LEU A 219 -6.74 0.67 14.68
N THR A 220 -5.47 0.29 14.49
CA THR A 220 -5.08 -1.12 14.35
C THR A 220 -5.42 -1.91 15.61
N GLN A 221 -5.19 -1.36 16.81
CA GLN A 221 -5.55 -2.03 18.07
C GLN A 221 -7.06 -2.25 18.20
N ALA A 222 -7.86 -1.27 17.78
CA ALA A 222 -9.32 -1.43 17.77
C ALA A 222 -9.77 -2.56 16.84
N PHE A 223 -9.20 -2.66 15.63
CA PHE A 223 -9.48 -3.80 14.75
C PHE A 223 -8.95 -5.11 15.31
N LYS A 224 -7.77 -5.11 15.95
CA LYS A 224 -7.18 -6.31 16.56
C LYS A 224 -8.04 -6.87 17.70
N ALA A 225 -8.79 -6.02 18.41
CA ALA A 225 -9.77 -6.47 19.41
C ALA A 225 -10.97 -7.22 18.78
N ILE A 226 -11.24 -7.01 17.49
CA ILE A 226 -12.34 -7.65 16.74
C ILE A 226 -11.84 -8.88 15.98
N ARG A 227 -10.68 -8.75 15.30
CA ARG A 227 -10.06 -9.76 14.44
C ARG A 227 -8.54 -9.81 14.69
N PRO A 228 -8.08 -10.55 15.73
CA PRO A 228 -6.68 -10.54 16.14
C PRO A 228 -5.71 -11.15 15.13
N ASP A 229 -6.17 -12.16 14.39
CA ASP A 229 -5.45 -12.86 13.34
C ASP A 229 -5.21 -11.98 12.11
N ASP A 230 -6.13 -11.03 11.88
CA ASP A 230 -6.13 -10.23 10.67
C ASP A 230 -6.79 -8.84 10.86
N PRO A 231 -6.10 -7.90 11.53
CA PRO A 231 -6.67 -6.60 11.92
C PRO A 231 -6.91 -5.66 10.74
N LEU A 232 -6.38 -5.96 9.54
CA LEU A 232 -6.60 -5.12 8.36
C LEU A 232 -7.80 -5.61 7.54
N ARG A 233 -8.50 -6.68 7.95
CA ARG A 233 -9.52 -7.36 7.13
C ARG A 233 -10.57 -6.43 6.55
N TYR A 234 -10.94 -5.41 7.30
CA TYR A 234 -12.07 -4.54 6.95
C TYR A 234 -11.63 -3.23 6.28
N ASP A 235 -10.32 -2.97 6.13
CA ASP A 235 -9.83 -1.67 5.69
C ASP A 235 -10.26 -1.34 4.26
N PHE A 236 -10.16 -2.29 3.34
CA PHE A 236 -10.52 -2.11 1.94
C PHE A 236 -12.01 -1.77 1.78
N ALA A 237 -12.89 -2.55 2.40
CA ALA A 237 -14.33 -2.33 2.38
C ALA A 237 -14.70 -0.95 2.96
N LEU A 238 -14.17 -0.62 4.14
CA LEU A 238 -14.48 0.65 4.82
C LEU A 238 -13.96 1.86 4.05
N SER A 239 -12.80 1.76 3.40
CA SER A 239 -12.30 2.81 2.50
C SER A 239 -13.18 2.96 1.26
N HIS A 240 -13.61 1.86 0.63
CA HIS A 240 -14.43 1.90 -0.59
C HIS A 240 -15.83 2.46 -0.37
N VAL A 241 -16.53 2.05 0.69
CA VAL A 241 -17.78 2.70 1.12
C VAL A 241 -17.57 4.22 1.27
N GLY A 242 -16.44 4.60 1.90
CA GLY A 242 -16.09 6.00 2.10
C GLY A 242 -15.85 6.79 0.80
N MET A 243 -15.35 6.13 -0.25
CA MET A 243 -15.07 6.70 -1.57
C MET A 243 -16.32 6.77 -2.46
N GLU A 244 -17.15 5.72 -2.43
CA GLU A 244 -18.41 5.64 -3.17
C GLU A 244 -19.45 6.64 -2.61
N GLY A 245 -19.35 6.98 -1.31
CA GLY A 245 -20.19 8.00 -0.67
C GLY A 245 -21.64 7.55 -0.40
N ILE A 246 -22.02 6.38 -0.91
CA ILE A 246 -23.32 5.75 -0.69
C ILE A 246 -23.29 5.13 0.72
N GLU A 247 -24.27 5.49 1.55
CA GLU A 247 -24.51 4.90 2.88
C GLU A 247 -23.39 5.02 3.93
N PHE A 248 -22.31 5.77 3.68
CA PHE A 248 -21.19 5.84 4.62
C PHE A 248 -21.62 6.32 6.02
N GLU A 249 -22.51 7.31 6.12
CA GLU A 249 -23.05 7.77 7.41
C GLU A 249 -23.98 6.73 8.06
N GLU A 250 -24.72 5.95 7.27
CA GLU A 250 -25.58 4.88 7.78
C GLU A 250 -24.73 3.74 8.35
N ILE A 251 -23.67 3.34 7.64
CA ILE A 251 -22.70 2.36 8.11
C ILE A 251 -22.01 2.86 9.38
N LEU A 252 -21.57 4.12 9.42
CA LEU A 252 -21.01 4.70 10.64
C LEU A 252 -21.99 4.69 11.81
N SER A 253 -23.26 5.03 11.56
CA SER A 253 -24.32 5.00 12.57
C SER A 253 -24.54 3.57 13.10
N ALA A 254 -24.63 2.60 12.20
CA ALA A 254 -24.79 1.18 12.54
C ALA A 254 -23.60 0.63 13.33
N LEU A 255 -22.37 0.98 12.94
CA LEU A 255 -21.14 0.62 13.67
C LEU A 255 -21.12 1.29 15.05
N LYS A 256 -21.46 2.58 15.15
CA LYS A 256 -21.56 3.30 16.45
C LYS A 256 -22.57 2.64 17.39
N GLY A 257 -23.72 2.19 16.88
CA GLY A 257 -24.74 1.50 17.66
C GLY A 257 -24.31 0.13 18.21
N CYS A 258 -23.13 -0.37 17.81
CA CYS A 258 -22.54 -1.60 18.34
C CYS A 258 -21.52 -1.36 19.46
N LEU A 259 -21.18 -0.11 19.78
CA LEU A 259 -20.27 0.29 20.88
C LEU A 259 -21.05 0.49 22.19
#